data_AF-A0AAW2ZQW6-F1
#
_entry.id   AF-A0AAW2ZQW6-F1
#
_cell.length_a   1.000
_cell.length_b   1.000
_cell.length_c   1.000
_cell.angle_alpha   90.00
_cell.angle_beta   90.00
_cell.angle_gamma   90.00
#
_symmetry.space_group_name_H-M   'P 1'
#
loop_
_entity.id
_entity.type
_entity.pdbx_description
1 polymer ?
#
loop_
_entity_poly.entity_id
_entity_poly.type
_entity_poly.pdbx_seq_one_letter_code
_entity_poly.pdbx_strand_id
1 'polypeptide(L)'
;MECVIDKDNVKIFSQVLHSLAKVGEMISFDSKADMLCVVTFNSAQSAYMAFYLKPKFFLKYSGFKRGGTGRNFRIMSKYITNIFKNMGHVKRISITANGREDNNCVKIQLFMENGVDKTYKLHFEQVDVQQAILDKDDYPVVYQCDAKVLNVLLSNFDNKINEVKFILEASSRQTPQGSSSNQDSSQSHLTVLRIVTYFDDEETTKTTLNTTMSIDQQEFKAKRYTLPPPSFDDATAANNSQHQVQELLSMTFTVKYLRTYLTFCESALQPIEIYLSQHGTPFYCRSISNHDELDDIESELLLATVQMKNTQSQQSSHEQSSGVKSTPSQDSTKRDAIKSYGTASTSTDSESQTRKRKQSSQDLFSSLKSDPYKYHVSQNNQMDSYHSSEASSQKKARLSPSVPDTPDRGNNKMMDDDDDDDDRVLEEDDSM
;
A
#
# COMPACT_ATOMS: atom_id res chain seq x y z
N MET A 1 3.70 -20.13 -9.46
CA MET A 1 3.75 -18.71 -9.82
C MET A 1 4.99 -18.51 -10.67
N GLU A 2 4.84 -17.81 -11.79
CA GLU A 2 5.93 -17.43 -12.68
C GLU A 2 5.68 -15.99 -13.16
N CYS A 3 6.67 -15.11 -12.98
CA CYS A 3 6.65 -13.73 -13.47
C CYS A 3 7.95 -13.47 -14.21
N VAL A 4 7.85 -13.04 -15.48
CA VAL A 4 8.99 -12.63 -16.29
C VAL A 4 8.83 -11.16 -16.64
N ILE A 5 9.84 -10.36 -16.29
CA ILE A 5 9.88 -8.91 -16.47
C ILE A 5 10.98 -8.61 -17.48
N ASP A 6 10.68 -7.79 -18.47
CA ASP A 6 11.61 -7.35 -19.52
C ASP A 6 12.45 -6.13 -19.09
N LYS A 7 13.37 -5.71 -19.96
CA LYS A 7 14.36 -4.66 -19.68
C LYS A 7 13.72 -3.34 -19.27
N ASP A 8 12.59 -2.99 -19.88
CA ASP A 8 11.96 -1.69 -19.72
C ASP A 8 11.31 -1.57 -18.34
N ASN A 9 10.67 -2.64 -17.87
CA ASN A 9 10.00 -2.69 -16.57
C ASN A 9 10.91 -3.06 -15.38
N VAL A 10 12.12 -3.60 -15.62
CA VAL A 10 13.10 -3.96 -14.57
C VAL A 10 13.38 -2.82 -13.57
N LYS A 11 13.53 -1.58 -14.06
CA LYS A 11 13.84 -0.42 -13.19
C LYS A 11 12.68 -0.07 -12.27
N ILE A 12 11.46 0.00 -12.81
CA ILE A 12 10.23 0.30 -12.07
C ILE A 12 9.99 -0.80 -11.03
N PHE A 13 10.12 -2.08 -11.40
CA PHE A 13 9.97 -3.19 -10.47
C PHE A 13 10.98 -3.16 -9.32
N SER A 14 12.23 -2.76 -9.58
CA SER A 14 13.23 -2.54 -8.53
C SER A 14 12.83 -1.38 -7.60
N GLN A 15 12.32 -0.27 -8.13
CA GLN A 15 11.84 0.86 -7.34
C GLN A 15 10.63 0.49 -6.45
N VAL A 16 9.69 -0.32 -6.94
CA VAL A 16 8.60 -0.92 -6.15
C VAL A 16 9.16 -1.64 -4.93
N LEU A 17 10.08 -2.58 -5.17
CA LEU A 17 10.66 -3.42 -4.12
C LEU A 17 11.49 -2.63 -3.11
N HIS A 18 12.26 -1.62 -3.55
CA HIS A 18 13.00 -0.72 -2.66
C HIS A 18 12.08 0.21 -1.86
N SER A 19 10.93 0.60 -2.41
CA SER A 19 9.94 1.43 -1.71
C SER A 19 9.28 0.64 -0.57
N LEU A 20 8.84 -0.59 -0.86
CA LEU A 20 8.34 -1.52 0.16
C LEU A 20 9.39 -1.79 1.26
N ALA A 21 10.65 -2.02 0.88
CA ALA A 21 11.73 -2.26 1.84
C ALA A 21 12.03 -1.10 2.79
N LYS A 22 11.67 0.15 2.44
CA LYS A 22 11.78 1.32 3.33
C LYS A 22 10.63 1.40 4.35
N VAL A 23 9.51 0.72 4.08
CA VAL A 23 8.31 0.68 4.92
C VAL A 23 8.37 -0.46 5.95
N GLY A 24 8.65 -1.68 5.49
CA GLY A 24 8.57 -2.90 6.30
C GLY A 24 9.73 -3.88 6.12
N GLU A 25 9.90 -4.74 7.13
CA GLU A 25 10.96 -5.77 7.17
C GLU A 25 10.62 -7.00 6.30
N MET A 26 9.33 -7.25 6.05
CA MET A 26 8.84 -8.38 5.26
C MET A 26 8.01 -7.86 4.08
N ILE A 27 8.35 -8.32 2.88
CA ILE A 27 7.62 -8.02 1.65
C ILE A 27 6.84 -9.27 1.26
N SER A 28 5.52 -9.13 1.13
CA SER A 28 4.61 -10.22 0.76
C SER A 28 4.24 -10.14 -0.71
N PHE A 29 4.16 -11.29 -1.37
CA PHE A 29 3.80 -11.47 -2.76
C PHE A 29 2.48 -12.26 -2.81
N ASP A 30 1.40 -11.57 -3.18
CA ASP A 30 0.05 -12.10 -3.37
C ASP A 30 -0.22 -12.27 -4.87
N SER A 31 -0.12 -13.52 -5.33
CA SER A 31 -0.16 -13.86 -6.75
C SER A 31 -1.55 -14.36 -7.15
N LYS A 32 -2.36 -13.45 -7.70
CA LYS A 32 -3.71 -13.72 -8.19
C LYS A 32 -3.67 -14.13 -9.66
N ALA A 33 -4.78 -14.62 -10.20
CA ALA A 33 -4.84 -15.05 -11.60
C ALA A 33 -4.68 -13.89 -12.60
N ASP A 34 -5.07 -12.69 -12.18
CA ASP A 34 -5.24 -11.46 -12.96
C ASP A 34 -4.24 -10.36 -12.61
N MET A 35 -3.49 -10.47 -11.50
CA MET A 35 -2.43 -9.53 -11.14
C MET A 35 -1.48 -10.11 -10.09
N LEU A 36 -0.29 -9.51 -9.97
CA LEU A 36 0.57 -9.64 -8.80
C LEU A 36 0.38 -8.44 -7.88
N CYS A 37 -0.07 -8.67 -6.65
CA CYS A 37 0.01 -7.68 -5.58
C CYS A 37 1.29 -7.90 -4.76
N VAL A 38 2.10 -6.86 -4.58
CA VAL A 38 3.28 -6.87 -3.71
C VAL A 38 3.09 -5.83 -2.61
N VAL A 39 3.14 -6.27 -1.35
CA VAL A 39 2.62 -5.50 -0.22
C VAL A 39 3.48 -5.66 1.02
N THR A 40 3.50 -4.62 1.86
CA THR A 40 4.20 -4.63 3.13
C THR A 40 3.44 -3.82 4.20
N PHE A 41 3.68 -4.20 5.45
CA PHE A 41 3.28 -3.44 6.63
C PHE A 41 4.53 -3.07 7.40
N ASN A 42 4.54 -1.92 8.08
CA ASN A 42 5.54 -1.69 9.12
C ASN A 42 5.27 -2.60 10.34
N SER A 43 6.27 -2.75 11.21
CA SER A 43 6.19 -3.64 12.39
C SER A 43 5.09 -3.30 13.39
N ALA A 44 4.60 -2.05 13.39
CA ALA A 44 3.48 -1.60 14.22
C ALA A 44 2.10 -1.76 13.56
N GLN A 45 2.02 -2.26 12.32
CA GLN A 45 0.81 -2.27 11.49
C GLN A 45 0.11 -0.90 11.45
N SER A 46 0.88 0.19 11.39
CA SER A 46 0.37 1.56 11.31
C SER A 46 0.65 2.22 9.95
N ALA A 47 1.31 1.51 9.05
CA ALA A 47 1.61 1.92 7.69
C ALA A 47 1.57 0.70 6.79
N TYR A 48 0.83 0.82 5.69
CA TYR A 48 0.61 -0.19 4.67
C TYR A 48 0.94 0.43 3.31
N MET A 49 1.65 -0.32 2.48
CA MET A 49 1.98 0.07 1.12
C MET A 49 1.83 -1.15 0.20
N ALA A 50 1.08 -0.98 -0.89
CA ALA A 50 0.82 -2.04 -1.87
C ALA A 50 1.05 -1.54 -3.30
N PHE A 51 1.51 -2.45 -4.14
CA PHE A 51 1.63 -2.27 -5.59
C PHE A 51 0.91 -3.41 -6.29
N TYR A 52 0.15 -3.09 -7.32
CA TYR A 52 -0.70 -4.00 -8.08
C TYR A 52 -0.22 -3.99 -9.53
N LEU A 53 0.49 -5.05 -9.92
CA LEU A 53 1.08 -5.19 -11.24
C LEU A 53 0.18 -6.09 -12.09
N LYS A 54 -0.44 -5.50 -13.12
CA LYS A 54 -1.33 -6.20 -14.07
C LYS A 54 -0.50 -7.10 -15.00
N PRO A 55 -1.11 -8.06 -15.73
CA PRO A 55 -0.36 -9.06 -16.49
C PRO A 55 0.47 -8.44 -17.61
N LYS A 56 0.03 -7.29 -18.14
CA LYS A 56 0.72 -6.48 -19.16
C LYS A 56 2.10 -5.96 -18.71
N PHE A 57 2.30 -5.70 -17.42
CA PHE A 57 3.61 -5.32 -16.84
C PHE A 57 4.69 -6.40 -17.08
N PHE A 58 4.26 -7.64 -17.32
CA PHE A 58 5.14 -8.78 -17.46
C PHE A 58 5.18 -9.27 -18.90
N LEU A 59 6.38 -9.57 -19.38
CA LEU A 59 6.58 -10.37 -20.60
C LEU A 59 5.87 -11.73 -20.50
N LYS A 60 5.72 -12.27 -19.27
CA LYS A 60 4.91 -13.45 -18.97
C LYS A 60 4.45 -13.42 -17.51
N TYR A 61 3.15 -13.56 -17.28
CA TYR A 61 2.57 -13.72 -15.94
C TYR A 61 1.77 -15.02 -15.84
N SER A 62 2.01 -15.80 -14.79
CA SER A 62 1.26 -17.01 -14.44
C SER A 62 1.10 -17.08 -12.92
N GLY A 63 -0.03 -16.56 -12.45
CA GLY A 63 -0.33 -16.52 -11.02
C GLY A 63 -0.78 -17.86 -10.42
N PHE A 64 -1.06 -17.88 -9.12
CA PHE A 64 -1.67 -19.07 -8.51
C PHE A 64 -3.15 -19.16 -8.89
N LYS A 65 -3.58 -20.32 -9.40
CA LYS A 65 -5.00 -20.60 -9.70
C LYS A 65 -5.77 -20.78 -8.38
N ARG A 66 -7.02 -20.27 -8.31
CA ARG A 66 -7.93 -20.53 -7.18
C ARG A 66 -8.05 -22.05 -6.96
N GLY A 67 -7.83 -22.51 -5.71
CA GLY A 67 -7.82 -23.93 -5.36
C GLY A 67 -6.53 -24.69 -5.71
N GLY A 68 -5.50 -24.02 -6.26
CA GLY A 68 -4.20 -24.61 -6.55
C GLY A 68 -3.36 -24.88 -5.29
N THR A 69 -2.25 -25.59 -5.47
CA THR A 69 -1.32 -25.97 -4.39
C THR A 69 -0.38 -24.85 -3.94
N GLY A 70 -0.20 -23.82 -4.78
CA GLY A 70 0.61 -22.66 -4.47
C GLY A 70 -0.14 -21.68 -3.57
N ARG A 71 0.56 -21.17 -2.55
CA ARG A 71 0.07 -20.12 -1.66
C ARG A 71 1.02 -18.94 -1.71
N ASN A 72 0.50 -17.79 -1.33
CA ASN A 72 1.23 -16.54 -1.22
C ASN A 72 2.35 -16.64 -0.16
N PHE A 73 3.34 -15.77 -0.28
CA PHE A 73 4.56 -15.86 0.50
C PHE A 73 5.14 -14.49 0.84
N ARG A 74 6.00 -14.43 1.86
CA ARG A 74 6.74 -13.23 2.25
C ARG A 74 8.23 -13.50 2.45
N ILE A 75 9.03 -12.48 2.18
CA ILE A 75 10.50 -12.51 2.17
C ILE A 75 11.04 -11.31 2.93
N MET A 76 12.11 -11.52 3.70
CA MET A 76 12.87 -10.45 4.35
C MET A 76 13.38 -9.42 3.34
N SER A 77 13.03 -8.15 3.54
CA SER A 77 13.34 -7.04 2.63
C SER A 77 14.85 -6.87 2.41
N LYS A 78 15.69 -7.23 3.38
CA LYS A 78 17.17 -7.23 3.27
C LYS A 78 17.71 -8.12 2.13
N TYR A 79 17.04 -9.22 1.79
CA TYR A 79 17.45 -10.07 0.66
C TYR A 79 17.06 -9.44 -0.67
N ILE A 80 15.86 -8.86 -0.71
CA ILE A 80 15.34 -8.13 -1.86
C ILE A 80 16.22 -6.92 -2.18
N THR A 81 16.52 -6.04 -1.21
CA THR A 81 17.36 -4.86 -1.45
C THR A 81 18.78 -5.20 -1.91
N ASN A 82 19.33 -6.33 -1.46
CA ASN A 82 20.63 -6.82 -1.91
C ASN A 82 20.62 -7.32 -3.37
N ILE A 83 19.61 -8.12 -3.74
CA ILE A 83 19.46 -8.64 -5.12
C ILE A 83 19.16 -7.52 -6.11
N PHE A 84 18.21 -6.64 -5.77
CA PHE A 84 17.71 -5.59 -6.66
C PHE A 84 18.52 -4.28 -6.59
N LYS A 85 19.72 -4.29 -5.98
CA LYS A 85 20.55 -3.10 -5.76
C LYS A 85 21.00 -2.40 -7.04
N ASN A 86 21.50 -3.16 -8.02
CA ASN A 86 22.13 -2.62 -9.24
C ASN A 86 21.50 -3.25 -10.49
N MET A 87 20.49 -2.60 -11.06
CA MET A 87 19.73 -3.13 -12.22
C MET A 87 20.22 -2.65 -13.60
N GLY A 88 21.28 -1.82 -13.67
CA GLY A 88 21.70 -1.14 -14.90
C GLY A 88 22.06 -2.02 -16.09
N HIS A 89 22.41 -3.29 -15.86
CA HIS A 89 22.79 -4.28 -16.89
C HIS A 89 21.90 -5.52 -16.91
N VAL A 90 20.72 -5.45 -16.29
CA VAL A 90 19.75 -6.56 -16.24
C VAL A 90 18.82 -6.42 -17.44
N LYS A 91 18.86 -7.40 -18.36
CA LYS A 91 17.98 -7.43 -19.56
C LYS A 91 16.61 -8.05 -19.29
N ARG A 92 16.50 -8.86 -18.23
CA ARG A 92 15.27 -9.58 -17.86
C ARG A 92 15.35 -10.07 -16.42
N ILE A 93 14.22 -10.13 -15.72
CA ILE A 93 14.07 -10.85 -14.45
C ILE A 93 13.11 -12.02 -14.66
N SER A 94 13.36 -13.16 -14.03
CA SER A 94 12.36 -14.21 -13.82
C SER A 94 12.22 -14.51 -12.33
N ILE A 95 10.99 -14.58 -11.84
CA ILE A 95 10.63 -14.98 -10.48
C ILE A 95 9.74 -16.21 -10.58
N THR A 96 10.15 -17.31 -9.95
CA THR A 96 9.41 -18.57 -9.96
C THR A 96 9.25 -19.10 -8.54
N ALA A 97 8.03 -19.43 -8.16
CA ALA A 97 7.71 -20.04 -6.87
C ALA A 97 6.71 -21.20 -7.05
N ASN A 98 7.18 -22.43 -6.79
CA ASN A 98 6.39 -23.66 -6.84
C ASN A 98 6.29 -24.24 -5.42
N GLY A 99 5.34 -23.73 -4.63
CA GLY A 99 5.29 -23.88 -3.17
C GLY A 99 5.04 -25.28 -2.58
N ARG A 100 5.27 -26.36 -3.34
CA ARG A 100 5.32 -27.74 -2.84
C ARG A 100 6.51 -28.56 -3.37
N GLU A 101 7.12 -28.15 -4.47
CA GLU A 101 8.19 -28.93 -5.14
C GLU A 101 9.58 -28.34 -4.85
N ASP A 102 9.68 -27.03 -4.61
CA ASP A 102 10.95 -26.30 -4.44
C ASP A 102 11.35 -26.04 -2.96
N ASN A 103 10.96 -26.88 -2.00
CA ASN A 103 11.30 -26.73 -0.56
C ASN A 103 11.06 -25.32 0.03
N ASN A 104 9.90 -24.71 -0.29
CA ASN A 104 9.57 -23.32 0.07
C ASN A 104 10.64 -22.27 -0.33
N CYS A 105 11.34 -22.51 -1.43
CA CYS A 105 12.21 -21.52 -2.05
C CYS A 105 11.50 -20.78 -3.20
N VAL A 106 11.72 -19.47 -3.29
CA VAL A 106 11.54 -18.72 -4.54
C VAL A 106 12.87 -18.71 -5.29
N LYS A 107 12.80 -18.85 -6.61
CA LYS A 107 13.93 -18.68 -7.52
C LYS A 107 13.80 -17.30 -8.16
N ILE A 108 14.80 -16.44 -7.98
CA ILE A 108 14.92 -15.14 -8.65
C ILE A 108 16.13 -15.21 -9.59
N GLN A 109 15.90 -15.01 -10.88
CA GLN A 109 16.93 -15.02 -11.91
C GLN A 109 17.06 -13.63 -12.53
N LEU A 110 18.26 -13.06 -12.45
CA LEU A 110 18.63 -11.83 -13.15
C LEU A 110 19.41 -12.23 -14.40
N PHE A 111 18.80 -12.04 -15.57
CA PHE A 111 19.49 -12.25 -16.83
C PHE A 111 20.25 -10.97 -17.19
N MET A 112 21.53 -11.08 -17.51
CA MET A 112 22.39 -9.91 -17.71
C MET A 112 22.71 -9.69 -19.20
N GLU A 113 22.95 -8.43 -19.58
CA GLU A 113 23.30 -8.05 -20.96
C GLU A 113 24.59 -8.73 -21.45
N ASN A 114 25.60 -8.85 -20.56
CA ASN A 114 26.88 -9.50 -20.83
C ASN A 114 26.83 -11.05 -20.84
N GLY A 115 25.64 -11.65 -20.82
CA GLY A 115 25.45 -13.11 -20.83
C GLY A 115 25.65 -13.83 -19.49
N VAL A 116 26.05 -13.14 -18.41
CA VAL A 116 26.29 -13.76 -17.09
C VAL A 116 25.02 -13.76 -16.24
N ASP A 117 24.22 -14.82 -16.31
CA ASP A 117 22.96 -14.89 -15.56
C ASP A 117 23.17 -15.22 -14.06
N LYS A 118 22.52 -14.47 -13.17
CA LYS A 118 22.59 -14.68 -11.71
C LYS A 118 21.32 -15.34 -11.20
N THR A 119 21.45 -16.43 -10.47
CA THR A 119 20.31 -17.14 -9.86
C THR A 119 20.40 -17.11 -8.33
N TYR A 120 19.36 -16.62 -7.69
CA TYR A 120 19.18 -16.59 -6.24
C TYR A 120 18.06 -17.55 -5.87
N LYS A 121 18.28 -18.38 -4.84
CA LYS A 121 17.23 -19.18 -4.19
C LYS A 121 17.04 -18.64 -2.79
N LEU A 122 15.84 -18.15 -2.48
CA LEU A 122 15.50 -17.60 -1.17
C LEU A 122 14.40 -18.44 -0.53
N HIS A 123 14.62 -18.90 0.70
CA HIS A 123 13.52 -19.42 1.51
C HIS A 123 12.49 -18.32 1.77
N PHE A 124 11.21 -18.65 1.68
CA PHE A 124 10.10 -17.76 1.99
C PHE A 124 9.26 -18.29 3.15
N GLU A 125 8.55 -17.40 3.82
CA GLU A 125 7.48 -17.78 4.74
C GLU A 125 6.16 -17.78 3.99
N GLN A 126 5.42 -18.88 4.08
CA GLN A 126 4.09 -18.98 3.46
C GLN A 126 3.07 -18.23 4.33
N VAL A 127 2.25 -17.38 3.71
CA VAL A 127 1.36 -16.46 4.43
C VAL A 127 0.09 -16.16 3.66
N ASP A 128 -1.05 -16.08 4.35
CA ASP A 128 -2.27 -15.50 3.79
C ASP A 128 -2.14 -13.97 3.85
N VAL A 129 -2.04 -13.35 2.68
CA VAL A 129 -1.67 -11.93 2.57
C VAL A 129 -2.87 -11.05 2.92
N GLN A 130 -2.68 -10.24 3.94
CA GLN A 130 -3.64 -9.21 4.36
C GLN A 130 -3.62 -8.03 3.38
N GLN A 131 -4.81 -7.70 2.89
CA GLN A 131 -5.09 -6.54 2.04
C GLN A 131 -5.82 -5.49 2.89
N ALA A 132 -5.52 -4.21 2.72
CA ALA A 132 -6.27 -3.16 3.41
C ALA A 132 -7.68 -3.03 2.78
N ILE A 133 -8.70 -2.87 3.62
CA ILE A 133 -10.07 -2.57 3.20
C ILE A 133 -10.42 -1.20 3.76
N LEU A 134 -10.92 -0.32 2.88
CA LEU A 134 -11.20 1.06 3.18
C LEU A 134 -12.46 1.47 2.42
N ASP A 135 -13.43 2.06 3.11
CA ASP A 135 -14.50 2.77 2.42
C ASP A 135 -13.95 4.11 1.92
N LYS A 136 -13.99 4.30 0.60
CA LYS A 136 -13.47 5.51 -0.04
C LYS A 136 -14.52 6.62 -0.05
N ASP A 137 -15.77 6.32 0.22
CA ASP A 137 -16.87 7.29 0.23
C ASP A 137 -16.98 8.05 1.55
N ASP A 138 -16.42 7.50 2.64
CA ASP A 138 -16.24 8.16 3.95
C ASP A 138 -15.27 9.36 3.92
N TYR A 139 -14.50 9.55 2.84
CA TYR A 139 -13.56 10.67 2.72
C TYR A 139 -14.26 11.91 2.15
N PRO A 140 -14.40 12.99 2.95
CA PRO A 140 -15.11 14.18 2.50
C PRO A 140 -14.34 15.00 1.46
N VAL A 141 -13.02 14.85 1.40
CA VAL A 141 -12.13 15.58 0.48
C VAL A 141 -11.21 14.60 -0.26
N VAL A 142 -11.20 14.68 -1.58
CA VAL A 142 -10.29 13.92 -2.45
C VAL A 142 -9.67 14.87 -3.48
N TYR A 143 -8.34 14.97 -3.44
CA TYR A 143 -7.54 15.82 -4.32
C TYR A 143 -6.69 14.99 -5.28
N GLN A 144 -6.62 15.41 -6.55
CA GLN A 144 -5.70 14.91 -7.55
C GLN A 144 -4.57 15.93 -7.78
N CYS A 145 -3.31 15.49 -7.77
CA CYS A 145 -2.15 16.30 -8.16
C CYS A 145 -1.01 15.44 -8.70
N ASP A 146 0.03 16.05 -9.26
CA ASP A 146 1.31 15.35 -9.49
C ASP A 146 2.00 15.06 -8.15
N ALA A 147 2.61 13.88 -8.01
CA ALA A 147 3.36 13.52 -6.81
C ALA A 147 4.50 14.51 -6.47
N LYS A 148 5.06 15.14 -7.52
CA LYS A 148 6.08 16.19 -7.42
C LYS A 148 5.63 17.39 -6.59
N VAL A 149 4.36 17.79 -6.66
CA VAL A 149 3.83 18.94 -5.90
C VAL A 149 4.00 18.71 -4.40
N LEU A 150 3.57 17.54 -3.90
CA LEU A 150 3.78 17.17 -2.50
C LEU A 150 5.25 16.91 -2.15
N ASN A 151 6.04 16.32 -3.05
CA ASN A 151 7.48 16.10 -2.79
C ASN A 151 8.23 17.42 -2.60
N VAL A 152 7.97 18.42 -3.45
CA VAL A 152 8.57 19.75 -3.31
C VAL A 152 8.22 20.36 -1.95
N LEU A 153 6.96 20.32 -1.52
CA LEU A 153 6.57 20.78 -0.17
C LEU A 153 7.32 20.02 0.94
N LEU A 154 7.28 18.68 0.92
CA LEU A 154 7.86 17.82 1.96
C LEU A 154 9.39 17.81 2.00
N SER A 155 10.06 18.32 0.96
CA SER A 155 11.52 18.50 0.91
C SER A 155 12.03 19.64 1.80
N ASN A 156 11.16 20.59 2.18
CA ASN A 156 11.49 21.70 3.08
C ASN A 156 11.52 21.29 4.57
N PHE A 157 11.07 20.07 4.88
CA PHE A 157 11.06 19.52 6.23
C PHE A 157 12.31 18.67 6.46
N ASP A 158 12.93 18.75 7.64
CA ASP A 158 14.04 17.87 8.04
C ASP A 158 13.68 16.38 7.83
N ASN A 159 14.66 15.59 7.39
CA ASN A 159 14.54 14.14 7.20
C ASN A 159 14.38 13.36 8.50
N LYS A 160 14.74 13.95 9.65
CA LYS A 160 14.59 13.39 11.01
C LYS A 160 13.18 13.52 11.57
N ILE A 161 12.34 14.37 11.00
CA ILE A 161 10.94 14.53 11.45
C ILE A 161 10.20 13.20 11.21
N ASN A 162 9.61 12.68 12.27
CA ASN A 162 8.82 11.46 12.21
C ASN A 162 7.42 11.72 11.66
N GLU A 163 6.77 12.80 12.09
CA GLU A 163 5.35 13.06 11.83
C GLU A 163 5.08 14.50 11.38
N VAL A 164 4.04 14.64 10.55
CA VAL A 164 3.49 15.94 10.12
C VAL A 164 1.99 15.95 10.36
N LYS A 165 1.44 17.13 10.67
CA LYS A 165 0.00 17.38 10.69
C LYS A 165 -0.38 18.06 9.38
N PHE A 166 -1.26 17.43 8.61
CA PHE A 166 -1.95 18.05 7.48
C PHE A 166 -3.19 18.77 8.05
N ILE A 167 -3.37 20.03 7.65
CA ILE A 167 -4.45 20.91 8.08
C ILE A 167 -5.07 21.49 6.81
N LEU A 168 -6.35 21.23 6.57
CA LEU A 168 -7.10 21.93 5.54
C LEU A 168 -7.85 23.07 6.22
N GLU A 169 -7.58 24.30 5.82
CA GLU A 169 -8.12 25.50 6.45
C GLU A 169 -8.70 26.47 5.42
N ALA A 170 -9.77 27.17 5.79
CA ALA A 170 -10.30 28.30 5.02
C ALA A 170 -9.93 29.62 5.70
N SER A 171 -9.53 30.61 4.91
CA SER A 171 -9.19 31.96 5.36
C SER A 171 -10.09 33.01 4.71
N SER A 172 -10.57 33.98 5.49
CA SER A 172 -11.39 35.09 4.98
C SER A 172 -10.55 36.04 4.11
N ARG A 173 -10.83 36.13 2.80
CA ARG A 173 -10.08 37.03 1.90
C ARG A 173 -10.56 38.47 2.09
N GLN A 174 -9.68 39.35 2.56
CA GLN A 174 -9.96 40.79 2.53
C GLN A 174 -9.90 41.28 1.08
N THR A 175 -11.03 41.75 0.53
CA THR A 175 -11.05 42.47 -0.74
C THR A 175 -10.32 43.80 -0.59
N PRO A 176 -9.28 44.11 -1.39
CA PRO A 176 -8.68 45.44 -1.39
C PRO A 176 -9.75 46.48 -1.75
N GLN A 177 -9.94 47.49 -0.91
CA GLN A 177 -10.86 48.59 -1.21
C GLN A 177 -10.31 49.42 -2.38
N GLY A 178 -10.69 49.03 -3.61
CA GLY A 178 -10.05 49.56 -4.81
C GLY A 178 -10.68 49.12 -6.13
N SER A 179 -11.98 48.81 -6.18
CA SER A 179 -12.75 48.74 -7.44
C SER A 179 -14.24 48.81 -7.17
N SER A 180 -14.87 49.92 -7.55
CA SER A 180 -16.32 50.09 -7.48
C SER A 180 -17.00 49.49 -8.71
N SER A 181 -17.49 48.27 -8.60
CA SER A 181 -18.48 47.70 -9.54
C SER A 181 -19.36 46.68 -8.82
N ASN A 182 -20.67 46.92 -8.80
CA ASN A 182 -21.65 45.99 -8.24
C ASN A 182 -21.62 44.65 -9.00
N GLN A 183 -21.28 43.56 -8.30
CA GLN A 183 -21.58 42.18 -8.66
C GLN A 183 -21.48 41.31 -7.40
N ASP A 184 -22.17 40.16 -7.41
CA ASP A 184 -22.60 39.41 -6.22
C ASP A 184 -21.57 39.26 -5.10
N SER A 185 -22.01 39.58 -3.87
CA SER A 185 -21.26 39.43 -2.62
C SER A 185 -21.10 37.96 -2.19
N SER A 186 -20.51 37.16 -3.06
CA SER A 186 -19.96 35.85 -2.69
C SER A 186 -18.75 36.09 -1.80
N GLN A 187 -18.83 35.78 -0.50
CA GLN A 187 -17.67 35.85 0.40
C GLN A 187 -16.57 34.91 -0.12
N SER A 188 -15.59 35.46 -0.83
CA SER A 188 -14.47 34.66 -1.34
C SER A 188 -13.57 34.27 -0.17
N HIS A 189 -13.57 33.00 0.20
CA HIS A 189 -12.58 32.43 1.11
C HIS A 189 -11.45 31.81 0.30
N LEU A 190 -10.27 31.75 0.90
CA LEU A 190 -9.12 31.01 0.37
C LEU A 190 -8.97 29.72 1.16
N THR A 191 -9.07 28.57 0.49
CA THR A 191 -8.80 27.27 1.11
C THR A 191 -7.35 26.86 0.84
N VAL A 192 -6.66 26.42 1.89
CA VAL A 192 -5.23 26.13 1.88
C VAL A 192 -5.00 24.77 2.54
N LEU A 193 -4.16 23.93 1.93
CA LEU A 193 -3.58 22.78 2.61
C LEU A 193 -2.28 23.24 3.28
N ARG A 194 -2.29 23.31 4.60
CA ARG A 194 -1.14 23.61 5.45
C ARG A 194 -0.54 22.30 5.97
N ILE A 195 0.77 22.17 5.87
CA ILE A 195 1.54 21.05 6.41
C ILE A 195 2.44 21.61 7.50
N VAL A 196 2.37 21.06 8.72
CA VAL A 196 3.21 21.48 9.85
C VAL A 196 3.97 20.30 10.45
N THR A 197 5.14 20.58 11.03
CA THR A 197 5.84 19.63 11.90
C THR A 197 4.98 19.26 13.10
N TYR A 198 4.99 17.97 13.47
CA TYR A 198 4.29 17.49 14.66
C TYR A 198 5.27 16.81 15.62
N PHE A 199 5.12 17.14 16.91
CA PHE A 199 5.79 16.50 18.03
C PHE A 199 4.72 16.24 19.11
N ASP A 200 4.82 15.09 19.77
CA ASP A 200 3.82 14.63 20.76
C ASP A 200 3.97 15.36 22.12
N ASP A 201 5.15 15.96 22.36
CA ASP A 201 5.56 16.68 23.56
C ASP A 201 5.94 18.14 23.27
N GLU A 202 5.51 19.05 24.14
CA GLU A 202 5.75 20.49 23.97
C GLU A 202 7.23 20.90 24.11
N GLU A 203 8.05 20.10 24.79
CA GLU A 203 9.45 20.43 25.03
C GLU A 203 10.27 20.27 23.74
N THR A 204 10.07 19.17 23.01
CA THR A 204 10.60 18.99 21.65
C THR A 204 10.06 20.06 20.71
N THR A 205 8.77 20.42 20.79
CA THR A 205 8.20 21.53 20.01
C THR A 205 8.91 22.86 20.27
N LYS A 206 9.32 23.16 21.51
CA LYS A 206 10.00 24.43 21.87
C LYS A 206 11.50 24.43 21.53
N THR A 207 12.13 23.27 21.48
CA THR A 207 13.59 23.11 21.30
C THR A 207 14.00 22.75 19.87
N THR A 208 13.08 22.25 19.05
CA THR A 208 13.33 21.81 17.67
C THR A 208 12.82 22.82 16.65
N LEU A 209 13.45 22.88 15.48
CA LEU A 209 12.96 23.67 14.36
C LEU A 209 11.56 23.18 13.92
N ASN A 210 10.58 24.06 14.00
CA ASN A 210 9.26 23.82 13.43
C ASN A 210 9.20 24.35 11.99
N THR A 211 8.70 23.54 11.08
CA THR A 211 8.50 23.91 9.67
C THR A 211 7.00 23.95 9.38
N THR A 212 6.55 25.01 8.73
CA THR A 212 5.20 25.14 8.20
C THR A 212 5.28 25.46 6.72
N MET A 213 4.64 24.64 5.89
CA MET A 213 4.44 24.89 4.47
C MET A 213 2.95 25.05 4.20
N SER A 214 2.60 25.79 3.17
CA SER A 214 1.20 26.03 2.77
C SER A 214 1.11 26.05 1.27
N ILE A 215 0.02 25.49 0.75
CA ILE A 215 -0.26 25.43 -0.69
C ILE A 215 -1.76 25.69 -0.92
N ASP A 216 -2.05 26.53 -1.90
CA ASP A 216 -3.42 26.88 -2.31
C ASP A 216 -4.15 25.63 -2.80
N GLN A 217 -5.45 25.51 -2.50
CA GLN A 217 -6.29 24.45 -3.07
C GLN A 217 -6.23 24.42 -4.61
N GLN A 218 -5.99 25.56 -5.28
CA GLN A 218 -5.89 25.67 -6.75
C GLN A 218 -4.78 24.81 -7.38
N GLU A 219 -3.72 24.46 -6.63
CA GLU A 219 -2.67 23.54 -7.08
C GLU A 219 -3.14 22.06 -7.10
N PHE A 220 -4.36 21.79 -6.63
CA PHE A 220 -4.99 20.48 -6.61
C PHE A 220 -6.27 20.49 -7.43
N LYS A 221 -6.45 19.46 -8.26
CA LYS A 221 -7.72 19.19 -8.90
C LYS A 221 -8.65 18.49 -7.89
N ALA A 222 -9.67 19.19 -7.40
CA ALA A 222 -10.67 18.60 -6.53
C ALA A 222 -11.50 17.54 -7.29
N LYS A 223 -11.44 16.28 -6.82
CA LYS A 223 -12.30 15.17 -7.29
C LYS A 223 -13.54 15.02 -6.41
N ARG A 224 -13.41 15.31 -5.11
CA ARG A 224 -14.52 15.38 -4.15
C ARG A 224 -14.23 16.47 -3.12
N TYR A 225 -15.26 17.24 -2.78
CA TYR A 225 -15.24 18.17 -1.66
C TYR A 225 -16.66 18.27 -1.12
N THR A 226 -16.89 17.78 0.10
CA THR A 226 -18.23 17.67 0.73
C THR A 226 -18.27 18.24 2.15
N LEU A 227 -17.20 18.91 2.57
CA LEU A 227 -17.19 19.66 3.83
C LEU A 227 -18.20 20.82 3.76
N PRO A 228 -18.82 21.20 4.90
CA PRO A 228 -19.66 22.38 4.97
C PRO A 228 -18.91 23.63 4.49
N PRO A 229 -19.62 24.63 3.91
CA PRO A 229 -19.02 25.94 3.63
C PRO A 229 -18.44 26.54 4.93
N PRO A 230 -17.29 27.23 4.85
CA PRO A 230 -16.74 27.90 6.02
C PRO A 230 -17.66 29.01 6.51
N SER A 231 -17.73 29.16 7.82
CA SER A 231 -18.60 30.12 8.52
C SER A 231 -17.73 31.11 9.28
N PHE A 232 -17.61 32.32 8.74
CA PHE A 232 -16.89 33.42 9.36
C PHE A 232 -17.87 34.37 10.06
N ASP A 233 -17.56 34.78 11.29
CA ASP A 233 -18.42 35.68 12.06
C ASP A 233 -18.21 37.13 11.57
N ASP A 234 -19.20 37.68 10.86
CA ASP A 234 -19.18 39.06 10.37
C ASP A 234 -19.03 40.08 11.52
N ALA A 235 -19.57 39.77 12.71
CA ALA A 235 -19.53 40.64 13.88
C ALA A 235 -18.11 40.88 14.42
N THR A 236 -17.20 39.91 14.29
CA THR A 236 -15.79 40.06 14.71
C THR A 236 -14.93 40.84 13.72
N ALA A 237 -15.33 40.93 12.44
CA ALA A 237 -14.60 41.66 11.41
C ALA A 237 -14.63 43.19 11.60
N ALA A 238 -15.63 43.72 12.33
CA ALA A 238 -15.83 45.16 12.50
C ALA A 238 -14.86 45.82 13.50
N ASN A 239 -14.29 45.07 14.45
CA ASN A 239 -13.51 45.64 15.56
C ASN A 239 -12.02 45.26 15.55
N ASN A 240 -11.62 44.21 14.81
CA ASN A 240 -10.21 43.85 14.63
C ASN A 240 -9.98 43.47 13.15
N SER A 241 -8.96 44.06 12.53
CA SER A 241 -8.52 43.75 11.15
C SER A 241 -7.85 42.36 11.02
N GLN A 242 -8.22 41.40 11.86
CA GLN A 242 -7.63 40.06 11.90
C GLN A 242 -8.19 39.18 10.79
N HIS A 243 -7.29 38.44 10.15
CA HIS A 243 -7.61 37.39 9.19
C HIS A 243 -8.30 36.24 9.96
N GLN A 244 -9.57 35.95 9.66
CA GLN A 244 -10.23 34.80 10.25
C GLN A 244 -9.78 33.53 9.50
N VAL A 245 -9.39 32.50 10.25
CA VAL A 245 -8.95 31.20 9.74
C VAL A 245 -9.73 30.11 10.45
N GLN A 246 -10.32 29.19 9.69
CA GLN A 246 -11.10 28.05 10.18
C GLN A 246 -10.42 26.74 9.77
N GLU A 247 -10.00 25.92 10.73
CA GLU A 247 -9.58 24.53 10.47
C GLU A 247 -10.82 23.70 10.07
N LEU A 248 -10.82 23.14 8.87
CA LEU A 248 -11.92 22.36 8.31
C LEU A 248 -11.75 20.87 8.55
N LEU A 249 -10.51 20.37 8.40
CA LEU A 249 -10.08 19.06 8.88
C LEU A 249 -8.61 19.08 9.24
N SER A 250 -8.19 18.13 10.07
CA SER A 250 -6.78 17.84 10.20
C SER A 250 -6.48 16.39 10.58
N MET A 251 -5.27 15.95 10.23
CA MET A 251 -4.79 14.60 10.46
C MET A 251 -3.27 14.58 10.61
N THR A 252 -2.77 13.82 11.59
CA THR A 252 -1.33 13.68 11.88
C THR A 252 -0.87 12.27 11.58
N PHE A 253 0.23 12.09 10.83
CA PHE A 253 0.74 10.78 10.44
C PHE A 253 2.26 10.77 10.16
N THR A 254 2.83 9.57 10.04
CA THR A 254 4.28 9.36 9.81
C THR A 254 4.73 9.77 8.40
N VAL A 255 5.54 10.84 8.30
CA VAL A 255 5.93 11.46 7.00
C VAL A 255 6.93 10.64 6.19
N LYS A 256 7.77 9.81 6.84
CA LYS A 256 8.79 8.96 6.18
C LYS A 256 8.20 8.08 5.07
N TYR A 257 7.04 7.49 5.33
CA TYR A 257 6.39 6.57 4.40
C TYR A 257 5.72 7.31 3.24
N LEU A 258 5.13 8.49 3.50
CA LEU A 258 4.61 9.37 2.45
C LEU A 258 5.73 9.83 1.50
N ARG A 259 6.86 10.34 2.02
CA ARG A 259 8.03 10.70 1.20
C ARG A 259 8.50 9.52 0.33
N THR A 260 8.56 8.32 0.91
CA THR A 260 8.95 7.09 0.19
C THR A 260 8.01 6.81 -0.98
N TYR A 261 6.71 6.86 -0.74
CA TYR A 261 5.67 6.61 -1.73
C TYR A 261 5.66 7.65 -2.86
N LEU A 262 5.74 8.93 -2.50
CA LEU A 262 5.78 10.02 -3.47
C LEU A 262 7.05 9.98 -4.33
N THR A 263 8.20 9.58 -3.76
CA THR A 263 9.44 9.37 -4.53
C THR A 263 9.23 8.32 -5.62
N PHE A 264 8.53 7.23 -5.33
CA PHE A 264 8.15 6.25 -6.36
C PHE A 264 7.26 6.88 -7.42
N CYS A 265 6.14 7.50 -7.00
CA CYS A 265 5.13 8.03 -7.92
C CYS A 265 5.73 9.10 -8.87
N GLU A 266 6.57 9.99 -8.36
CA GLU A 266 7.29 10.98 -9.19
C GLU A 266 8.25 10.27 -10.17
N SER A 267 9.00 9.27 -9.72
CA SER A 267 9.92 8.53 -10.62
C SER A 267 9.22 7.66 -11.68
N ALA A 268 7.97 7.25 -11.41
CA ALA A 268 7.10 6.53 -12.33
C ALA A 268 6.19 7.46 -13.16
N LEU A 269 6.31 8.78 -12.99
CA LEU A 269 5.47 9.81 -13.61
C LEU A 269 3.96 9.60 -13.40
N GLN A 270 3.59 8.99 -12.25
CA GLN A 270 2.19 8.75 -11.90
C GLN A 270 1.64 9.91 -11.05
N PRO A 271 0.54 10.57 -11.49
CA PRO A 271 -0.21 11.46 -10.63
C PRO A 271 -0.91 10.66 -9.52
N ILE A 272 -1.33 11.35 -8.46
CA ILE A 272 -1.86 10.73 -7.24
C ILE A 272 -3.23 11.30 -6.87
N GLU A 273 -4.05 10.46 -6.23
CA GLU A 273 -5.22 10.88 -5.46
C GLU A 273 -4.90 10.80 -3.97
N ILE A 274 -5.16 11.90 -3.25
CA ILE A 274 -4.98 12.05 -1.82
C ILE A 274 -6.37 12.16 -1.19
N TYR A 275 -6.66 11.30 -0.23
CA TYR A 275 -7.94 11.19 0.45
C TYR A 275 -7.77 11.72 1.88
N LEU A 276 -8.45 12.84 2.17
CA LEU A 276 -8.35 13.57 3.44
C LEU A 276 -9.67 13.48 4.21
N SER A 277 -9.56 13.22 5.51
CA SER A 277 -10.67 13.18 6.45
C SER A 277 -10.19 13.70 7.82
N GLN A 278 -11.06 13.68 8.83
CA GLN A 278 -10.70 14.02 10.20
C GLN A 278 -9.77 12.97 10.81
N HIS A 279 -8.97 13.42 11.77
CA HIS A 279 -8.11 12.62 12.64
C HIS A 279 -8.79 11.33 13.14
N GLY A 280 -8.02 10.27 13.28
CA GLY A 280 -8.52 8.92 13.55
C GLY A 280 -8.89 8.14 12.28
N THR A 281 -9.32 8.82 11.21
CA THR A 281 -9.46 8.21 9.88
C THR A 281 -8.08 8.10 9.21
N PRO A 282 -7.65 6.92 8.71
CA PRO A 282 -6.36 6.78 8.05
C PRO A 282 -6.14 7.81 6.92
N PHE A 283 -4.90 8.27 6.76
CA PHE A 283 -4.49 8.96 5.53
C PHE A 283 -4.37 7.92 4.42
N TYR A 284 -5.08 8.13 3.30
CA TYR A 284 -5.02 7.26 2.13
C TYR A 284 -4.55 8.03 0.90
N CYS A 285 -3.68 7.41 0.13
CA CYS A 285 -3.18 7.94 -1.12
C CYS A 285 -3.01 6.80 -2.13
N ARG A 286 -3.42 6.99 -3.39
CA ARG A 286 -3.21 6.01 -4.47
C ARG A 286 -2.68 6.67 -5.73
N SER A 287 -1.93 5.93 -6.53
CA SER A 287 -1.59 6.41 -7.87
C SER A 287 -2.80 6.34 -8.79
N ILE A 288 -2.81 7.24 -9.76
CA ILE A 288 -3.78 7.30 -10.82
C ILE A 288 -3.15 6.60 -12.01
N SER A 289 -3.88 5.63 -12.55
CA SER A 289 -3.59 5.12 -13.87
C SER A 289 -4.02 6.16 -14.90
N ASN A 290 -3.09 6.61 -15.73
CA ASN A 290 -3.41 7.32 -16.96
C ASN A 290 -3.84 6.27 -17.99
N HIS A 291 -4.94 6.53 -18.70
CA HIS A 291 -5.56 5.55 -19.60
C HIS A 291 -4.70 5.11 -20.80
N ASP A 292 -3.57 5.78 -21.04
CA ASP A 292 -2.60 5.47 -22.08
C ASP A 292 -1.30 4.89 -21.50
N GLU A 293 -0.92 3.72 -22.02
CA GLU A 293 0.39 3.02 -21.93
C GLU A 293 0.99 2.68 -20.54
N LEU A 294 0.54 3.29 -19.43
CA LEU A 294 1.10 3.08 -18.07
C LEU A 294 0.10 2.48 -17.05
N ASP A 295 -1.03 1.94 -17.52
CA ASP A 295 -2.07 1.30 -16.67
C ASP A 295 -1.63 -0.01 -16.00
N ASP A 296 -0.40 -0.45 -16.26
CA ASP A 296 0.11 -1.76 -15.90
C ASP A 296 0.53 -1.87 -14.42
N ILE A 297 0.68 -0.75 -13.73
CA ILE A 297 0.96 -0.70 -12.29
C ILE A 297 0.10 0.33 -11.56
N GLU A 298 -0.68 -0.13 -10.59
CA GLU A 298 -1.34 0.73 -9.59
C GLU A 298 -0.61 0.63 -8.25
N SER A 299 -0.69 1.67 -7.43
CA SER A 299 -0.07 1.68 -6.11
C SER A 299 -0.94 2.42 -5.09
N GLU A 300 -0.77 2.08 -3.82
CA GLU A 300 -1.42 2.79 -2.72
C GLU A 300 -0.62 2.77 -1.42
N LEU A 301 -0.91 3.77 -0.59
CA LEU A 301 -0.37 4.01 0.72
C LEU A 301 -1.52 4.28 1.70
N LEU A 302 -1.52 3.58 2.82
CA LEU A 302 -2.44 3.80 3.94
C LEU A 302 -1.63 4.02 5.22
N LEU A 303 -1.83 5.16 5.89
CA LEU A 303 -1.16 5.52 7.14
C LEU A 303 -2.19 5.72 8.24
N ALA A 304 -2.02 5.03 9.38
CA ALA A 304 -2.80 5.33 10.57
C ALA A 304 -2.50 6.76 11.05
N THR A 305 -3.54 7.48 11.46
CA THR A 305 -3.44 8.84 11.97
C THR A 305 -3.57 8.86 13.49
N VAL A 306 -2.92 9.82 14.14
CA VAL A 306 -3.13 10.10 15.57
C VAL A 306 -4.58 10.54 15.81
N GLN A 307 -5.25 9.96 16.79
CA GLN A 307 -6.57 10.42 17.27
C GLN A 307 -6.40 11.65 18.17
N MET A 308 -7.39 12.55 18.20
CA MET A 308 -7.40 13.61 19.23
C MET A 308 -7.45 12.97 20.62
N LYS A 309 -6.52 13.39 21.49
CA LYS A 309 -6.62 13.13 22.93
C LYS A 309 -7.81 13.93 23.43
N ASN A 310 -8.92 13.25 23.77
CA ASN A 310 -10.04 13.91 24.46
C ASN A 310 -9.55 14.44 25.81
N THR A 311 -9.27 15.74 25.90
CA THR A 311 -8.97 16.43 27.16
C THR A 311 -10.26 16.68 27.96
N GLN A 312 -11.04 15.62 28.16
CA GLN A 312 -12.21 15.63 29.05
C GLN A 312 -11.80 15.06 30.40
N SER A 313 -11.66 15.98 31.36
CA SER A 313 -11.76 15.78 32.81
C SER A 313 -11.76 14.34 33.35
N GLN A 314 -10.66 13.96 33.99
CA GLN A 314 -10.65 12.85 34.94
C GLN A 314 -11.53 13.21 36.16
N GLN A 315 -12.82 12.85 36.12
CA GLN A 315 -13.58 12.63 37.34
C GLN A 315 -13.38 11.18 37.79
N SER A 316 -12.61 11.02 38.86
CA SER A 316 -12.29 9.73 39.46
C SER A 316 -13.52 9.07 40.08
N SER A 317 -14.05 8.05 39.40
CA SER A 317 -15.02 7.14 39.99
C SER A 317 -14.30 6.17 40.94
N HIS A 318 -14.42 6.39 42.25
CA HIS A 318 -13.92 5.45 43.25
C HIS A 318 -14.83 4.22 43.33
N GLU A 319 -14.37 3.07 42.82
CA GLU A 319 -14.89 1.77 43.26
C GLU A 319 -14.05 1.28 44.45
N GLN A 320 -14.67 1.21 45.63
CA GLN A 320 -14.07 0.59 46.80
C GLN A 320 -14.21 -0.94 46.69
N SER A 321 -13.09 -1.66 46.67
CA SER A 321 -13.06 -3.08 47.00
C SER A 321 -12.32 -3.29 48.33
N SER A 322 -13.01 -3.93 49.26
CA SER A 322 -12.55 -4.20 50.63
C SER A 322 -11.62 -5.42 50.67
N GLY A 323 -10.39 -5.24 51.17
CA GLY A 323 -9.44 -6.32 51.45
C GLY A 323 -8.69 -6.05 52.76
N VAL A 324 -8.75 -6.99 53.70
CA VAL A 324 -8.35 -6.80 55.11
C VAL A 324 -7.09 -7.63 55.47
N LYS A 325 -6.29 -7.12 56.43
CA LYS A 325 -5.04 -7.67 57.05
C LYS A 325 -3.73 -7.39 56.28
N SER A 326 -2.59 -7.12 56.92
CA SER A 326 -2.29 -6.85 58.36
C SER A 326 -0.84 -6.34 58.52
N THR A 327 -0.58 -5.45 59.48
CA THR A 327 0.76 -5.06 59.98
C THR A 327 1.32 -6.12 60.95
N PRO A 328 2.66 -6.25 61.13
CA PRO A 328 3.51 -5.36 61.96
C PRO A 328 4.73 -4.79 61.18
N SER A 329 5.31 -3.60 61.37
CA SER A 329 5.81 -2.85 62.56
C SER A 329 7.34 -2.93 62.70
N GLN A 330 7.99 -1.74 62.75
CA GLN A 330 9.38 -1.47 63.18
C GLN A 330 10.51 -2.02 62.27
N ASP A 331 11.74 -1.48 62.21
CA ASP A 331 12.36 -0.37 62.95
C ASP A 331 13.32 0.47 62.05
N SER A 332 13.78 1.57 62.60
CA SER A 332 14.79 2.52 62.13
C SER A 332 16.21 1.95 61.97
N THR A 333 17.04 2.57 61.10
CA THR A 333 18.26 3.32 61.49
C THR A 333 19.03 3.87 60.28
N LYS A 334 19.84 4.92 60.52
CA LYS A 334 20.75 5.56 59.54
C LYS A 334 22.13 4.88 59.57
N ARG A 335 22.87 4.90 58.44
CA ARG A 335 24.26 5.43 58.33
C ARG A 335 24.89 5.28 56.93
N ASP A 336 25.27 6.43 56.38
CA ASP A 336 26.56 6.78 55.76
C ASP A 336 27.33 5.82 54.82
N ALA A 337 27.40 6.25 53.56
CA ALA A 337 28.59 6.41 52.71
C ALA A 337 29.53 5.23 52.39
N ILE A 338 29.75 5.00 51.09
CA ILE A 338 31.07 5.00 50.42
C ILE A 338 30.87 5.22 48.91
N LYS A 339 31.76 6.00 48.28
CA LYS A 339 31.80 6.17 46.80
C LYS A 339 32.59 5.03 46.16
N SER A 340 32.11 4.51 45.03
CA SER A 340 32.93 3.75 44.08
C SER A 340 32.46 4.01 42.64
N TYR A 341 33.40 3.89 41.70
CA TYR A 341 33.25 4.28 40.29
C TYR A 341 32.64 3.14 39.45
N GLY A 342 31.94 3.46 38.36
CA GLY A 342 31.73 2.49 37.28
C GLY A 342 30.48 2.66 36.42
N THR A 343 30.69 2.92 35.11
CA THR A 343 29.82 2.58 33.96
C THR A 343 28.36 3.04 33.94
N ALA A 344 28.06 3.90 32.97
CA ALA A 344 26.70 4.21 32.56
C ALA A 344 25.98 2.97 32.01
N SER A 345 24.73 2.77 32.42
CA SER A 345 23.77 1.87 31.77
C SER A 345 22.64 2.71 31.21
N THR A 346 22.36 2.57 29.91
CA THR A 346 21.29 3.29 29.23
C THR A 346 19.94 2.72 29.64
N SER A 347 19.06 3.55 30.18
CA SER A 347 17.73 3.16 30.65
C SER A 347 16.83 2.72 29.50
N THR A 348 16.19 1.56 29.67
CA THR A 348 15.10 1.06 28.85
C THR A 348 13.80 1.78 29.20
N ASP A 349 13.26 2.60 28.29
CA ASP A 349 11.99 3.31 28.51
C ASP A 349 11.07 3.29 27.27
N SER A 350 11.09 2.17 26.54
CA SER A 350 10.42 2.01 25.22
C SER A 350 9.17 1.12 25.24
N GLU A 351 8.86 0.47 26.37
CA GLU A 351 7.76 -0.53 26.43
C GLU A 351 6.36 0.07 26.64
N SER A 352 6.27 1.29 27.19
CA SER A 352 4.98 1.95 27.45
C SER A 352 4.35 2.53 26.18
N GLN A 353 5.19 3.05 25.27
CA GLN A 353 4.76 3.74 24.04
C GLN A 353 4.25 2.77 22.96
N THR A 354 4.78 1.54 22.89
CA THR A 354 4.34 0.54 21.92
C THR A 354 2.98 -0.09 22.24
N ARG A 355 2.54 -0.08 23.51
CA ARG A 355 1.30 -0.77 23.93
C ARG A 355 0.03 -0.05 23.46
N LYS A 356 -0.06 1.27 23.60
CA LYS A 356 -1.24 2.04 23.14
C LYS A 356 -1.36 2.08 21.62
N ARG A 357 -0.23 2.19 20.90
CA ARG A 357 -0.19 2.15 19.44
C ARG A 357 -0.64 0.78 18.90
N LYS A 358 -0.25 -0.32 19.56
CA LYS A 358 -0.70 -1.68 19.20
C LYS A 358 -2.22 -1.85 19.30
N GLN A 359 -2.88 -1.39 20.36
CA GLN A 359 -4.34 -1.55 20.45
C GLN A 359 -5.09 -0.82 19.31
N SER A 360 -4.80 0.46 19.09
CA SER A 360 -5.47 1.21 18.02
C SER A 360 -5.14 0.72 16.60
N SER A 361 -3.92 0.22 16.34
CA SER A 361 -3.59 -0.34 15.03
C SER A 361 -4.13 -1.76 14.84
N GLN A 362 -4.20 -2.57 15.90
CA GLN A 362 -4.79 -3.91 15.83
C GLN A 362 -6.28 -3.84 15.49
N ASP A 363 -7.04 -2.87 15.97
CA ASP A 363 -8.46 -2.75 15.61
C ASP A 363 -8.66 -2.32 14.14
N LEU A 364 -7.83 -1.41 13.62
CA LEU A 364 -7.85 -0.98 12.21
C LEU A 364 -7.53 -2.12 11.22
N PHE A 365 -6.65 -3.05 11.58
CA PHE A 365 -6.20 -4.14 10.71
C PHE A 365 -6.63 -5.55 11.16
N SER A 366 -7.54 -5.68 12.14
CA SER A 366 -8.16 -6.96 12.52
C SER A 366 -9.49 -7.23 11.79
N SER A 367 -10.15 -6.18 11.29
CA SER A 367 -11.41 -6.30 10.54
C SER A 367 -11.25 -6.77 9.08
N LEU A 368 -10.06 -7.27 8.72
CA LEU A 368 -9.69 -7.70 7.36
C LEU A 368 -10.36 -9.03 6.97
N LYS A 369 -11.65 -8.97 6.62
CA LYS A 369 -12.40 -10.08 6.04
C LYS A 369 -12.13 -10.21 4.53
N SER A 370 -11.96 -11.43 4.06
CA SER A 370 -11.65 -11.74 2.66
C SER A 370 -12.86 -11.57 1.73
N ASP A 371 -12.90 -10.49 0.93
CA ASP A 371 -13.18 -10.49 -0.53
C ASP A 371 -13.43 -9.04 -1.04
N PRO A 372 -12.44 -8.38 -1.67
CA PRO A 372 -12.58 -6.98 -2.13
C PRO A 372 -13.15 -6.83 -3.56
N TYR A 373 -13.65 -7.89 -4.19
CA TYR A 373 -14.15 -7.85 -5.59
C TYR A 373 -15.56 -8.40 -5.74
N LYS A 374 -16.55 -7.52 -5.59
CA LYS A 374 -17.93 -7.78 -6.01
C LYS A 374 -18.38 -6.69 -6.98
N TYR A 375 -18.17 -6.94 -8.28
CA TYR A 375 -18.77 -6.11 -9.33
C TYR A 375 -20.29 -6.28 -9.32
N HIS A 376 -21.01 -5.25 -8.90
CA HIS A 376 -22.45 -5.17 -9.15
C HIS A 376 -22.68 -4.67 -10.58
N VAL A 377 -23.02 -5.60 -11.47
CA VAL A 377 -23.61 -5.25 -12.77
C VAL A 377 -25.06 -4.88 -12.52
N SER A 378 -25.35 -3.57 -12.54
CA SER A 378 -26.72 -3.06 -12.50
C SER A 378 -27.44 -3.34 -13.82
N GLN A 379 -28.05 -4.53 -13.96
CA GLN A 379 -29.08 -4.73 -14.96
C GLN A 379 -30.39 -4.08 -14.47
N ASN A 380 -30.72 -2.93 -15.06
CA ASN A 380 -32.12 -2.50 -15.10
C ASN A 380 -32.92 -3.57 -15.83
N ASN A 381 -33.94 -4.13 -15.18
CA ASN A 381 -35.15 -4.57 -15.87
C ASN A 381 -36.32 -4.51 -14.89
N GLN A 382 -37.38 -3.81 -15.31
CA GLN A 382 -38.66 -3.82 -14.63
C GLN A 382 -39.29 -5.20 -14.74
N MET A 383 -40.09 -5.56 -13.73
CA MET A 383 -41.02 -6.66 -13.83
C MET A 383 -42.03 -6.41 -14.96
N ASP A 384 -42.29 -7.44 -15.75
CA ASP A 384 -43.65 -7.76 -16.13
C ASP A 384 -43.83 -9.28 -16.09
N SER A 385 -44.91 -9.73 -15.47
CA SER A 385 -45.18 -11.14 -15.19
C SER A 385 -46.22 -11.70 -16.14
N TYR A 386 -45.97 -12.89 -16.72
CA TYR A 386 -47.06 -13.77 -17.15
C TYR A 386 -46.76 -15.24 -16.81
N HIS A 387 -47.80 -15.91 -16.30
CA HIS A 387 -47.79 -17.34 -15.96
C HIS A 387 -47.77 -18.23 -17.21
N SER A 388 -47.05 -19.35 -17.16
CA SER A 388 -47.63 -20.66 -17.50
C SER A 388 -46.78 -21.80 -16.95
N SER A 389 -47.44 -22.61 -16.14
CA SER A 389 -47.14 -23.99 -15.75
C SER A 389 -46.51 -24.88 -16.83
N GLU A 390 -45.61 -25.78 -16.44
CA GLU A 390 -45.99 -27.18 -16.18
C GLU A 390 -44.95 -27.94 -15.33
N ALA A 391 -45.31 -29.14 -14.88
CA ALA A 391 -44.66 -29.82 -13.75
C ALA A 391 -44.08 -31.20 -14.12
N SER A 392 -43.59 -31.89 -13.09
CA SER A 392 -43.09 -33.28 -13.07
C SER A 392 -41.66 -33.51 -13.59
N SER A 393 -40.85 -34.45 -13.09
CA SER A 393 -40.63 -35.08 -11.77
C SER A 393 -39.96 -36.44 -12.02
N GLN A 394 -38.75 -36.65 -11.48
CA GLN A 394 -38.17 -37.98 -11.15
C GLN A 394 -37.96 -38.95 -12.37
N LYS A 395 -37.10 -39.99 -12.34
CA LYS A 395 -36.46 -40.74 -11.25
C LYS A 395 -35.21 -41.49 -11.76
N LYS A 396 -34.40 -42.01 -10.83
CA LYS A 396 -33.22 -42.88 -11.08
C LYS A 396 -33.60 -44.27 -11.62
N ALA A 397 -32.73 -44.88 -12.42
CA ALA A 397 -32.43 -46.32 -12.39
C ALA A 397 -31.00 -46.60 -12.91
N ARG A 398 -30.52 -47.84 -12.76
CA ARG A 398 -29.09 -48.26 -12.79
C ARG A 398 -28.97 -49.63 -13.49
N LEU A 399 -27.80 -49.93 -14.06
CA LEU A 399 -27.13 -51.24 -14.25
C LEU A 399 -26.62 -51.52 -15.68
N SER A 400 -25.47 -52.20 -15.73
CA SER A 400 -24.73 -52.80 -16.85
C SER A 400 -24.55 -54.31 -16.53
N PRO A 401 -23.69 -55.14 -17.19
CA PRO A 401 -23.00 -55.07 -18.50
C PRO A 401 -23.15 -56.39 -19.36
N SER A 402 -22.56 -56.47 -20.56
CA SER A 402 -22.10 -57.76 -21.17
C SER A 402 -21.23 -57.59 -22.43
N VAL A 403 -20.21 -58.45 -22.59
CA VAL A 403 -19.33 -58.65 -23.78
C VAL A 403 -19.50 -60.12 -24.25
N PRO A 404 -19.57 -60.40 -25.57
CA PRO A 404 -18.53 -61.18 -26.30
C PRO A 404 -18.31 -60.69 -27.77
N ASP A 405 -17.37 -61.14 -28.61
CA ASP A 405 -16.01 -61.74 -28.49
C ASP A 405 -15.28 -61.68 -29.88
N THR A 406 -14.06 -62.21 -30.00
CA THR A 406 -13.26 -62.42 -31.26
C THR A 406 -13.20 -63.93 -31.61
N PRO A 407 -12.55 -64.47 -32.70
CA PRO A 407 -11.57 -63.90 -33.68
C PRO A 407 -11.69 -64.40 -35.17
N ASP A 408 -10.77 -63.99 -36.08
CA ASP A 408 -9.92 -64.91 -36.91
C ASP A 408 -8.75 -64.18 -37.67
N ARG A 409 -7.92 -64.94 -38.42
CA ARG A 409 -6.54 -64.71 -38.90
C ARG A 409 -6.35 -64.29 -40.39
N GLY A 410 -5.11 -63.88 -40.72
CA GLY A 410 -4.48 -64.00 -42.06
C GLY A 410 -3.74 -62.72 -42.51
N ASN A 411 -2.43 -62.47 -42.31
CA ASN A 411 -1.15 -63.20 -42.54
C ASN A 411 -0.52 -62.97 -43.94
N ASN A 412 0.81 -62.73 -44.00
CA ASN A 412 1.73 -62.66 -45.17
C ASN A 412 1.65 -61.43 -46.13
N LYS A 413 2.73 -60.94 -46.79
CA LYS A 413 4.21 -61.03 -46.60
C LYS A 413 4.94 -60.06 -47.58
N MET A 414 6.16 -59.63 -47.22
CA MET A 414 7.34 -59.26 -48.07
C MET A 414 7.18 -58.73 -49.51
N MET A 415 7.83 -57.60 -49.81
CA MET A 415 8.83 -57.51 -50.89
C MET A 415 9.80 -56.35 -50.61
N ASP A 416 11.09 -56.59 -50.89
CA ASP A 416 12.23 -55.68 -50.69
C ASP A 416 12.70 -55.10 -52.06
N ASP A 417 13.84 -54.41 -52.06
CA ASP A 417 14.71 -54.08 -53.21
C ASP A 417 14.19 -52.98 -54.20
N ASP A 418 15.01 -52.10 -54.81
CA ASP A 418 16.37 -51.56 -54.54
C ASP A 418 16.63 -50.39 -55.54
N ASP A 419 17.80 -49.72 -55.44
CA ASP A 419 18.52 -48.99 -56.52
C ASP A 419 17.89 -47.70 -57.15
N ASP A 420 18.63 -46.67 -57.59
CA ASP A 420 20.02 -46.26 -57.31
C ASP A 420 20.30 -44.79 -57.74
N ASP A 421 21.44 -44.30 -57.28
CA ASP A 421 22.41 -43.38 -57.93
C ASP A 421 22.16 -41.88 -58.27
N ASP A 422 23.19 -41.12 -57.83
CA ASP A 422 23.92 -40.00 -58.45
C ASP A 422 23.22 -38.78 -59.08
N ASP A 423 23.60 -37.60 -58.57
CA ASP A 423 24.71 -36.89 -59.26
C ASP A 423 25.48 -35.94 -58.32
N ARG A 424 26.82 -35.94 -58.44
CA ARG A 424 27.74 -34.92 -57.86
C ARG A 424 27.98 -33.82 -58.89
N VAL A 425 28.51 -32.67 -58.46
CA VAL A 425 29.70 -31.98 -59.04
C VAL A 425 29.93 -30.61 -58.38
N LEU A 426 31.11 -30.49 -57.75
CA LEU A 426 32.13 -29.40 -57.77
C LEU A 426 31.70 -27.93 -57.50
N GLU A 427 32.23 -27.30 -56.45
CA GLU A 427 33.51 -26.53 -56.38
C GLU A 427 33.51 -25.24 -57.23
N GLU A 428 33.72 -24.09 -56.57
CA GLU A 428 34.95 -23.30 -56.71
C GLU A 428 34.99 -22.13 -55.68
N ASP A 429 36.20 -21.76 -55.26
CA ASP A 429 36.49 -20.54 -54.49
C ASP A 429 36.33 -19.29 -55.38
N ASP A 430 36.04 -18.11 -54.81
CA ASP A 430 37.03 -17.02 -54.82
C ASP A 430 36.69 -15.84 -53.89
N SER A 431 37.69 -14.99 -53.70
CA SER A 431 37.83 -13.88 -52.76
C SER A 431 37.15 -12.55 -53.15
N MET A 432 36.64 -11.82 -52.13
CA MET A 432 37.07 -10.43 -51.83
C MET A 432 36.61 -9.94 -50.44
#